data_AF-A3F6J8-F1
#
_entry.id   AF-A3F6J8-F1
#
_cell.length_a   1.000
_cell.length_b   1.000
_cell.length_c   1.000
_cell.angle_alpha   90.00
_cell.angle_beta   90.00
_cell.angle_gamma   90.00
#
_symmetry.space_group_name_H-M   'P 1'
#
loop_
_entity.id
_entity.type
_entity.pdbx_description
1 polymer ?
#
loop_
_entity_poly.entity_id
_entity_poly.type
_entity_poly.pdbx_seq_one_letter_code
_entity_poly.pdbx_strand_id
1 'polypeptide(L)'
;STPEERLPVEGSRPWAVARRVLTAILILGLLLCFSVLLFYNFQNCGPRPCETSVCLDLRDHYLASGNTSVAPCTDFFSFACGRAKETNNSFQELATKNKNRLRRIL
;
A
#
# COMPACT_ATOMS: atom_id res chain seq x y z
N SER A 1 -71.77 7.48 -26.23
CA SER A 1 -70.60 6.93 -26.94
C SER A 1 -69.53 8.01 -26.89
N THR A 2 -68.33 7.82 -26.35
CA THR A 2 -67.48 6.63 -26.22
C THR A 2 -66.46 6.91 -25.08
N PRO A 3 -65.96 5.91 -24.34
CA PRO A 3 -65.28 6.10 -23.04
C PRO A 3 -63.83 6.58 -23.15
N GLU A 4 -63.37 7.31 -22.12
CA GLU A 4 -61.95 7.59 -21.83
C GLU A 4 -61.11 6.30 -21.83
N GLU A 5 -60.29 6.09 -22.86
CA GLU A 5 -59.16 5.17 -22.78
C GLU A 5 -58.03 5.84 -21.97
N ARG A 6 -58.02 5.59 -20.66
CA ARG A 6 -56.82 5.78 -19.85
C ARG A 6 -55.82 4.69 -20.18
N LEU A 7 -54.73 5.07 -20.84
CA LEU A 7 -53.53 4.23 -20.98
C LEU A 7 -52.93 3.91 -19.59
N PRO A 8 -52.50 2.66 -19.34
CA PRO A 8 -51.98 2.26 -18.03
C PRO A 8 -50.55 2.78 -17.86
N VAL A 9 -50.35 3.68 -16.90
CA VAL A 9 -49.04 4.15 -16.43
C VAL A 9 -48.45 3.10 -15.47
N GLU A 10 -48.25 1.86 -15.92
CA GLU A 10 -47.74 0.77 -15.09
C GLU A 10 -46.36 0.25 -15.55
N GLY A 11 -45.87 0.69 -16.73
CA GLY A 11 -44.62 0.20 -17.34
C GLY A 11 -43.33 0.97 -17.00
N SER A 12 -43.42 2.15 -16.38
CA SER A 12 -42.26 3.06 -16.20
C SER A 12 -41.45 2.78 -14.93
N ARG A 13 -42.11 2.32 -13.87
CA ARG A 13 -41.52 2.09 -12.54
C ARG A 13 -40.58 0.86 -12.50
N PRO A 14 -40.94 -0.29 -13.09
CA PRO A 14 -40.07 -1.47 -13.12
C PRO A 14 -38.79 -1.22 -13.94
N TRP A 15 -38.93 -0.51 -15.06
CA TRP A 15 -37.81 -0.19 -15.95
C TRP A 15 -36.81 0.78 -15.31
N ALA A 16 -37.30 1.80 -14.58
CA ALA A 16 -36.44 2.71 -13.84
C ALA A 16 -35.66 2.00 -12.72
N VAL A 17 -36.27 1.04 -12.02
CA VAL A 17 -35.60 0.22 -11.00
C VAL A 17 -34.56 -0.70 -11.63
N ALA A 18 -34.90 -1.41 -12.71
CA ALA A 18 -33.97 -2.28 -13.43
C ALA A 18 -32.76 -1.49 -13.95
N ARG A 19 -32.98 -0.29 -14.47
CA ARG A 19 -31.92 0.60 -14.92
C ARG A 19 -31.01 1.04 -13.77
N ARG A 20 -31.57 1.40 -12.61
CA ARG A 20 -30.78 1.74 -11.41
C ARG A 20 -29.94 0.56 -10.91
N VAL A 21 -30.52 -0.64 -10.88
CA VAL A 21 -29.81 -1.86 -10.50
C VAL A 21 -28.67 -2.16 -11.47
N LEU A 22 -28.93 -2.08 -12.78
CA LEU A 22 -27.90 -2.27 -13.80
C LEU A 22 -26.77 -1.24 -13.65
N THR A 23 -27.10 0.03 -13.46
CA THR A 23 -26.10 1.08 -13.23
C THR A 23 -25.30 0.81 -11.96
N ALA A 24 -25.93 0.39 -10.87
CA ALA A 24 -25.24 0.03 -9.64
C ALA A 24 -24.27 -1.15 -9.83
N ILE A 25 -24.69 -2.19 -10.56
CA ILE A 25 -23.83 -3.35 -10.89
C ILE A 25 -22.64 -2.90 -11.73
N LEU A 26 -22.85 -2.06 -12.75
CA LEU A 26 -21.78 -1.54 -13.59
C LEU A 26 -20.78 -0.69 -12.79
N ILE A 27 -21.27 0.18 -11.92
CA ILE A 27 -20.41 0.99 -11.04
C ILE A 27 -19.61 0.09 -10.10
N LEU A 28 -20.26 -0.89 -9.47
CA LEU A 28 -19.57 -1.81 -8.57
C LEU A 28 -18.50 -2.61 -9.31
N GLY A 29 -18.81 -3.14 -10.50
CA GLY A 29 -17.84 -3.82 -11.36
C GLY A 29 -16.68 -2.92 -11.74
N LEU A 30 -16.94 -1.67 -12.13
CA LEU A 30 -15.90 -0.69 -12.47
C LEU A 30 -14.99 -0.39 -11.27
N LEU A 31 -15.57 -0.17 -10.08
CA LEU A 31 -14.81 0.07 -8.85
C LEU A 31 -13.94 -1.13 -8.48
N LEU A 32 -14.47 -2.35 -8.60
CA LEU A 32 -13.71 -3.58 -8.34
C LEU A 32 -12.54 -3.73 -9.33
N CYS A 33 -12.80 -3.57 -10.62
CA CYS A 33 -11.75 -3.63 -11.65
C CYS A 33 -10.67 -2.56 -11.42
N PHE A 34 -11.08 -1.33 -11.12
CA PHE A 34 -10.16 -0.24 -10.84
C PHE A 34 -9.32 -0.51 -9.60
N SER A 35 -9.94 -1.03 -8.52
CA SER A 35 -9.22 -1.42 -7.30
C SER A 35 -8.18 -2.52 -7.57
N VAL A 36 -8.53 -3.53 -8.35
CA VAL A 36 -7.59 -4.62 -8.72
C VAL A 36 -6.45 -4.09 -9.58
N LEU A 37 -6.74 -3.22 -10.55
CA LEU A 37 -5.72 -2.59 -11.39
C LEU A 37 -4.76 -1.74 -10.57
N LEU A 38 -5.27 -0.92 -9.64
CA LEU A 38 -4.41 -0.14 -8.75
C LEU A 38 -3.52 -1.05 -7.92
N PHE A 39 -4.09 -2.06 -7.27
CA PHE A 39 -3.32 -3.01 -6.46
C PHE A 39 -2.22 -3.68 -7.29
N TYR A 40 -2.53 -4.16 -8.49
CA TYR A 40 -1.55 -4.78 -9.38
C TYR A 40 -0.46 -3.79 -9.80
N ASN A 41 -0.82 -2.56 -10.16
CA ASN A 41 0.18 -1.56 -10.54
C ASN A 41 1.07 -1.20 -9.35
N PHE A 42 0.50 -0.90 -8.17
CA PHE A 42 1.29 -0.56 -6.99
C PHE A 42 2.15 -1.72 -6.48
N GLN A 43 1.68 -2.96 -6.60
CA GLN A 43 2.46 -4.12 -6.16
C GLN A 43 3.56 -4.50 -7.17
N ASN A 44 3.37 -4.22 -8.46
CA ASN A 44 4.40 -4.42 -9.49
C ASN A 44 5.28 -3.19 -9.74
N CYS A 45 4.99 -2.06 -9.10
CA CYS A 45 5.85 -0.88 -9.11
C CYS A 45 7.09 -1.13 -8.23
N GLY A 46 8.11 -1.76 -8.81
CA GLY A 46 9.42 -1.92 -8.20
C GLY A 46 9.99 -3.31 -8.37
N PRO A 47 11.30 -3.49 -8.13
CA PRO A 47 11.89 -4.81 -8.07
C PRO A 47 11.24 -5.62 -6.94
N ARG A 48 11.18 -6.94 -7.11
CA ARG A 48 10.76 -7.86 -6.04
C ARG A 48 11.61 -7.58 -4.79
N PRO A 49 11.01 -7.49 -3.59
CA PRO A 49 11.77 -7.33 -2.35
C PRO A 49 12.82 -8.43 -2.21
N CYS A 50 13.99 -8.07 -1.72
CA CYS A 50 15.03 -9.06 -1.41
C CYS A 50 14.69 -9.77 -0.10
N GLU A 51 14.50 -11.09 -0.16
CA GLU A 51 14.16 -11.92 1.00
C GLU A 51 15.35 -12.77 1.49
N THR A 52 16.56 -12.48 1.02
CA THR A 52 17.76 -13.15 1.54
C THR A 52 18.01 -12.76 3.01
N SER A 53 18.65 -13.65 3.77
CA SER A 53 18.99 -13.37 5.18
C SER A 53 19.81 -12.09 5.36
N VAL A 54 20.70 -11.77 4.42
CA VAL A 54 21.50 -10.54 4.43
C VAL A 54 20.61 -9.29 4.27
N CYS A 55 19.63 -9.35 3.37
CA CYS A 55 18.70 -8.24 3.16
C CYS A 55 17.78 -8.03 4.36
N LEU A 56 17.31 -9.11 4.98
CA LEU A 56 16.48 -9.05 6.18
C LEU A 56 17.27 -8.50 7.39
N ASP A 57 18.50 -8.97 7.62
CA ASP A 57 19.40 -8.44 8.67
C ASP A 57 19.66 -6.94 8.47
N LEU A 58 19.93 -6.53 7.22
CA LEU A 58 20.14 -5.12 6.88
C LEU A 58 18.88 -4.26 7.09
N ARG A 59 17.70 -4.78 6.75
CA ARG A 59 16.42 -4.09 6.99
C ARG A 59 16.21 -3.86 8.48
N ASP A 60 16.46 -4.87 9.30
CA ASP A 60 16.26 -4.77 10.74
C ASP A 60 17.26 -3.78 11.38
N HIS A 61 18.52 -3.77 10.89
CA HIS A 61 19.49 -2.72 11.26
C HIS A 61 19.01 -1.31 10.88
N TYR A 62 18.43 -1.13 9.69
CA TYR A 62 17.88 0.15 9.22
C TYR A 62 16.68 0.61 10.06
N LEU A 63 15.75 -0.30 10.38
CA LEU A 63 14.60 0.03 11.23
C LEU A 63 15.02 0.38 12.66
N ALA A 64 16.11 -0.21 13.16
CA ALA A 64 16.65 0.05 14.49
C ALA A 64 17.45 1.36 14.59
N SER A 65 17.95 1.92 13.48
CA SER A 65 18.76 3.15 13.51
C SER A 65 17.93 4.42 13.64
N GLY A 66 16.70 4.39 13.14
CA GLY A 66 15.87 5.57 12.94
C GLY A 66 14.95 5.93 14.11
N ASN A 67 14.41 7.15 14.07
CA ASN A 67 13.36 7.64 14.95
C ASN A 67 12.07 7.85 14.15
N THR A 68 11.20 6.85 14.17
CA THR A 68 9.89 6.91 13.48
C THR A 68 8.92 7.93 14.10
N SER A 69 9.28 8.56 15.23
CA SER A 69 8.52 9.66 15.83
C SER A 69 8.74 10.99 15.10
N VAL A 70 9.78 11.10 14.26
CA VAL A 70 10.11 12.28 13.48
C VAL A 70 9.71 12.05 12.04
N ALA A 71 9.08 13.03 11.39
CA ALA A 71 8.71 12.89 9.99
C ALA A 71 9.95 13.00 9.09
N PRO A 72 10.09 12.15 8.05
CA PRO A 72 11.24 12.20 7.14
C PRO A 72 11.33 13.53 6.37
N CYS A 73 10.19 14.21 6.17
CA CYS A 73 10.12 15.49 5.47
C CYS A 73 10.50 16.70 6.35
N THR A 74 10.51 16.54 7.68
CA THR A 74 10.89 17.62 8.60
C THR A 74 12.35 17.51 9.00
N ASP A 75 12.81 16.31 9.31
CA ASP A 75 14.21 16.03 9.62
C ASP A 75 14.53 14.58 9.25
N PHE A 76 15.02 14.40 8.02
CA PHE A 76 15.40 13.09 7.51
C PHE A 76 16.54 12.46 8.31
N PHE A 77 17.47 13.26 8.84
CA PHE A 77 18.58 12.74 9.62
C PHE A 77 18.07 12.13 10.93
N SER A 78 17.22 12.84 11.67
CA SER A 78 16.62 12.30 12.88
C SER A 78 15.67 11.14 12.59
N PHE A 79 14.95 11.15 11.47
CA PHE A 79 14.15 10.00 11.06
C PHE A 79 15.00 8.75 10.80
N ALA A 80 16.12 8.87 10.06
CA ALA A 80 16.92 7.71 9.64
C ALA A 80 17.98 7.28 10.67
N CYS A 81 18.51 8.22 11.44
CA CYS A 81 19.65 8.03 12.35
C CYS A 81 19.37 8.51 13.78
N GLY A 82 18.22 9.13 14.03
CA GLY A 82 17.81 9.54 15.36
C GLY A 82 17.55 8.30 16.19
N ARG A 83 18.35 8.10 17.23
CA ARG A 83 18.27 6.92 18.10
C ARG A 83 16.94 6.92 18.87
N ALA A 84 15.93 6.18 18.40
CA ALA A 84 14.62 6.14 19.05
C ALA A 84 14.63 5.63 20.51
N LYS A 85 15.64 4.83 20.89
CA LYS A 85 15.68 4.14 22.20
C LYS A 85 17.05 4.15 22.89
N GLU A 86 17.94 5.10 22.57
CA GLU A 86 19.31 5.13 23.14
C GLU A 86 20.10 3.82 22.93
N THR A 87 19.65 2.96 22.02
CA THR A 87 20.36 1.74 21.62
C THR A 87 21.60 2.12 20.82
N ASN A 88 22.69 1.35 21.00
CA ASN A 88 23.92 1.51 20.23
C ASN A 88 23.61 1.67 18.74
N ASN A 89 24.37 2.53 18.04
CA ASN A 89 24.16 2.81 16.62
C ASN A 89 24.22 1.48 15.83
N SER A 90 23.08 1.02 15.33
CA SER A 90 22.96 -0.28 14.64
C SER A 90 23.89 -0.37 13.43
N PHE A 91 24.18 0.75 12.76
CA PHE A 91 25.15 0.81 11.68
C PHE A 91 26.60 0.71 12.17
N GLN A 92 26.90 1.24 13.34
CA GLN A 92 28.22 1.07 13.95
C GLN A 92 28.47 -0.40 14.31
N GLU A 93 27.47 -1.07 14.87
CA GLU A 93 27.54 -2.51 15.15
C GLU A 93 27.75 -3.33 13.86
N LEU A 94 26.96 -3.04 12.82
CA LEU A 94 27.10 -3.68 11.52
C LEU A 94 28.49 -3.45 10.90
N ALA A 95 29.03 -2.24 11.00
CA ALA A 95 30.38 -1.93 10.53
C ALA A 95 31.46 -2.71 11.30
N THR A 96 31.34 -2.83 12.61
CA THR A 96 32.26 -3.63 13.44
C THR A 96 32.17 -5.12 13.08
N LYS A 97 30.96 -5.67 12.92
CA LYS A 97 30.72 -7.06 12.48
C LYS A 97 31.39 -7.35 11.14
N ASN A 98 31.23 -6.46 10.16
CA ASN A 98 31.84 -6.60 8.83
C ASN A 98 33.37 -6.50 8.88
N LYS A 99 33.92 -5.54 9.63
CA LYS A 99 35.37 -5.43 9.85
C LYS A 99 35.98 -6.69 10.48
N ASN A 100 35.29 -7.27 11.46
CA ASN A 100 35.72 -8.50 12.12
C ASN A 100 35.60 -9.75 11.22
N ARG A 101 34.67 -9.76 10.25
CA ARG A 101 34.63 -10.80 9.21
C ARG A 101 35.81 -10.68 8.27
N LEU A 102 36.11 -9.48 7.78
CA LEU A 102 37.25 -9.23 6.88
C LEU A 102 38.58 -9.66 7.50
N ARG A 103 38.81 -9.31 8.77
CA ARG A 103 40.01 -9.72 9.53
C ARG A 103 40.18 -11.23 9.72
N ARG A 104 39.13 -12.02 9.54
CA ARG A 104 39.20 -13.49 9.61
C ARG A 104 39.48 -14.14 8.26
N ILE A 105 39.31 -13.39 7.17
CA ILE A 105 39.51 -13.87 5.79
C ILE A 105 40.91 -13.49 5.30
N LEU A 106 41.37 -12.29 5.66
CA LEU A 106 42.74 -11.81 5.47
C LEU A 106 43.68 -12.44 6.51
#